data_AF-A0A497FLT9-F1
#
_entry.id   AF-A0A497FLT9-F1
#
_cell.length_a   1.000
_cell.length_b   1.000
_cell.length_c   1.000
_cell.angle_alpha   90.00
_cell.angle_beta   90.00
_cell.angle_gamma   90.00
#
_symmetry.space_group_name_H-M   'P 1'
#
loop_
_entity.id
_entity.type
_entity.pdbx_description
1 polymer ?
#
loop_
_entity_poly.entity_id
_entity_poly.type
_entity_poly.pdbx_seq_one_letter_code
_entity_poly.pdbx_strand_id
1 'polypeptide(L)'
;MNNNKLLDFSIYFHGHLGPFLVLGLRAGFLANRLLGRDPLNNLTRVYLPLKKPYSCFIDGIQISTGCTLGKLNLMVFNANTGIRAEFQNNTVLLVVNIKNQIITDILKNLKKVPVEEEAWRIWRKEDHHLFTWKLLHIASPSES
;
A
#
# COMPACT_ATOMS: atom_id res chain seq x y z
N MET A 1 -6.39 15.31 -7.47
CA MET A 1 -7.52 15.07 -6.53
C MET A 1 -7.11 15.66 -5.19
N ASN A 2 -7.96 16.47 -4.54
CA ASN A 2 -7.68 16.93 -3.17
C ASN A 2 -7.70 15.71 -2.23
N ASN A 3 -6.81 15.65 -1.23
CA ASN A 3 -6.64 14.48 -0.35
C ASN A 3 -7.95 14.05 0.32
N ASN A 4 -8.82 15.00 0.63
CA ASN A 4 -10.12 14.73 1.26
C ASN A 4 -11.04 13.89 0.34
N LYS A 5 -11.14 14.22 -0.95
CA LYS A 5 -12.02 13.48 -1.88
C LYS A 5 -11.59 12.03 -2.07
N LEU A 6 -10.28 11.78 -2.06
CA LEU A 6 -9.77 10.42 -2.21
C LEU A 6 -9.97 9.62 -0.92
N LEU A 7 -9.83 10.25 0.24
CA LEU A 7 -10.11 9.62 1.52
C LEU A 7 -11.58 9.25 1.65
N ASP A 8 -12.49 10.17 1.32
CA ASP A 8 -13.94 9.92 1.30
C ASP A 8 -14.28 8.75 0.38
N PHE A 9 -13.70 8.73 -0.83
CA PHE A 9 -13.85 7.60 -1.75
C PHE A 9 -13.27 6.30 -1.17
N SER A 10 -12.16 6.36 -0.45
CA SER A 10 -11.56 5.18 0.16
C SER A 10 -12.47 4.57 1.22
N ILE A 11 -13.10 5.41 2.03
CA ILE A 11 -14.08 5.00 3.04
C ILE A 11 -15.33 4.43 2.36
N TYR A 12 -15.83 5.09 1.32
CA TYR A 12 -16.98 4.61 0.56
C TYR A 12 -16.74 3.24 -0.09
N PHE A 13 -15.59 3.08 -0.77
CA PHE A 13 -15.24 1.84 -1.46
C PHE A 13 -14.98 0.68 -0.49
N HIS A 14 -14.25 0.94 0.60
CA HIS A 14 -13.86 -0.09 1.57
C HIS A 14 -14.95 -0.38 2.61
N GLY A 15 -15.81 0.61 2.90
CA GLY A 15 -16.87 0.59 3.89
C GLY A 15 -16.53 1.25 5.22
N HIS A 16 -15.25 1.47 5.56
CA HIS A 16 -14.81 2.21 6.76
C HIS A 16 -13.34 2.64 6.65
N LEU A 17 -12.88 3.51 7.57
CA LEU A 17 -11.48 3.86 7.68
C LEU A 17 -10.72 2.92 8.63
N GLY A 18 -9.95 1.98 8.07
CA GLY A 18 -9.12 1.03 8.82
C GLY A 18 -7.61 1.31 8.73
N PRO A 19 -6.80 0.91 9.73
CA PRO A 19 -5.36 1.18 9.71
C PRO A 19 -4.63 0.45 8.58
N PHE A 20 -5.07 -0.75 8.19
CA PHE A 20 -4.48 -1.47 7.05
C PHE A 20 -4.86 -0.85 5.70
N LEU A 21 -6.08 -0.31 5.56
CA LEU A 21 -6.47 0.50 4.40
C LEU A 21 -5.54 1.73 4.29
N VAL A 22 -5.33 2.44 5.42
CA VAL A 22 -4.42 3.58 5.50
C VAL A 22 -2.99 3.21 5.11
N LEU A 23 -2.46 2.08 5.60
CA LEU A 23 -1.13 1.61 5.19
C LEU A 23 -1.04 1.42 3.66
N GLY A 24 -2.08 0.85 3.05
CA GLY A 24 -2.16 0.66 1.60
C GLY A 24 -2.18 1.99 0.83
N LEU A 25 -3.05 2.91 1.25
CA LEU A 25 -3.14 4.25 0.65
C LEU A 25 -1.78 4.97 0.69
N ARG A 26 -1.13 4.93 1.85
CA ARG A 26 0.15 5.58 2.05
C ARG A 26 1.28 4.95 1.26
N ALA A 27 1.35 3.62 1.19
CA ALA A 27 2.33 2.92 0.39
C ALA A 27 2.20 3.28 -1.10
N GLY A 28 0.97 3.36 -1.62
CA GLY A 28 0.76 3.79 -3.01
C GLY A 28 0.99 5.28 -3.24
N PHE A 29 0.73 6.17 -2.26
CA PHE A 29 1.14 7.58 -2.37
C PHE A 29 2.66 7.75 -2.41
N LEU A 30 3.39 6.97 -1.60
CA LEU A 30 4.84 6.91 -1.67
C LEU A 30 5.31 6.44 -3.05
N ALA A 31 4.69 5.39 -3.59
CA ALA A 31 4.99 4.90 -4.93
C ALA A 31 4.75 5.95 -6.01
N ASN A 32 3.60 6.63 -5.99
CA ASN A 32 3.29 7.69 -6.95
C ASN A 32 4.29 8.86 -6.88
N ARG A 33 4.74 9.24 -5.67
CA ARG A 33 5.76 10.29 -5.49
C ARG A 33 7.12 9.88 -6.06
N LEU A 34 7.53 8.63 -5.88
CA LEU A 34 8.86 8.16 -6.26
C LEU A 34 8.97 7.67 -7.72
N LEU A 35 7.88 7.13 -8.28
CA LEU A 35 7.88 6.48 -9.60
C LEU A 35 7.04 7.22 -10.64
N GLY A 36 6.24 8.20 -10.22
CA GLY A 36 5.15 8.75 -11.04
C GLY A 36 3.91 7.85 -11.03
N ARG A 37 2.74 8.46 -11.21
CA ARG A 37 1.46 7.74 -11.27
C ARG A 37 1.08 7.42 -12.71
N ASP A 38 1.21 6.16 -13.10
CA ASP A 38 0.69 5.62 -14.36
C ASP A 38 -0.19 4.39 -14.08
N PRO A 39 -1.51 4.57 -13.93
CA PRO A 39 -2.39 3.47 -13.57
C PRO A 39 -2.50 2.36 -14.61
N LEU A 40 -2.15 2.60 -15.87
CA LEU A 40 -2.30 1.60 -16.93
C LEU A 40 -1.01 0.82 -17.17
N ASN A 41 0.15 1.46 -17.00
CA ASN A 41 1.44 0.83 -17.30
C ASN A 41 2.21 0.38 -16.06
N ASN A 42 2.00 1.00 -14.89
CA ASN A 42 2.69 0.55 -13.68
C ASN A 42 2.17 -0.83 -13.23
N LEU A 43 3.09 -1.66 -12.76
CA LEU A 43 2.80 -2.96 -12.17
C LEU A 43 2.93 -2.89 -10.65
N THR A 44 2.03 -3.59 -9.94
CA THR A 44 2.10 -3.72 -8.49
C THR A 44 2.04 -5.19 -8.08
N ARG A 45 2.91 -5.61 -7.14
CA ARG A 45 2.86 -6.93 -6.50
C ARG A 45 2.75 -6.76 -5.00
N VAL A 46 1.78 -7.43 -4.38
CA VAL A 46 1.54 -7.34 -2.93
C VAL A 46 1.71 -8.72 -2.30
N TYR A 47 2.46 -8.78 -1.21
CA TYR A 47 2.72 -9.99 -0.43
C TYR A 47 2.25 -9.76 1.00
N LEU A 48 1.23 -10.50 1.45
CA LEU A 48 0.67 -10.39 2.80
C LEU A 48 -0.17 -11.64 3.17
N PRO A 49 -0.49 -11.86 4.45
CA PRO A 49 -1.48 -12.86 4.84
C PRO A 49 -2.85 -12.58 4.22
N LEU A 50 -3.39 -13.48 3.40
CA LEU A 50 -4.70 -13.31 2.74
C LEU A 50 -5.87 -13.53 3.68
N LYS A 51 -5.96 -12.70 4.72
CA LYS A 51 -7.05 -12.66 5.69
C LYS A 51 -7.22 -11.25 6.24
N LYS A 52 -8.42 -10.94 6.73
CA LYS A 52 -8.64 -9.69 7.47
C LYS A 52 -7.85 -9.69 8.78
N PRO A 53 -7.35 -8.52 9.23
CA PRO A 53 -7.47 -7.20 8.58
C PRO A 53 -6.38 -6.90 7.53
N TYR A 54 -5.40 -7.77 7.33
CA TYR A 54 -4.25 -7.51 6.45
C TYR A 54 -4.65 -7.23 5.00
N SER A 55 -5.62 -7.97 4.47
CA SER A 55 -6.07 -7.81 3.07
C SER A 55 -6.69 -6.44 2.77
N CYS A 56 -7.13 -5.67 3.78
CA CYS A 56 -7.59 -4.28 3.59
C CYS A 56 -6.50 -3.36 2.99
N PHE A 57 -5.22 -3.74 3.14
CA PHE A 57 -4.09 -3.07 2.50
C PHE A 57 -4.22 -3.03 0.97
N ILE A 58 -4.78 -4.09 0.37
CA ILE A 58 -4.92 -4.23 -1.08
C ILE A 58 -5.86 -3.15 -1.63
N ASP A 59 -6.97 -2.85 -0.96
CA ASP A 59 -7.88 -1.79 -1.39
C ASP A 59 -7.20 -0.43 -1.37
N GLY A 60 -6.42 -0.15 -0.32
CA GLY A 60 -5.66 1.09 -0.23
C GLY A 60 -4.66 1.24 -1.37
N ILE A 61 -3.99 0.14 -1.76
CA ILE A 61 -3.12 0.11 -2.93
C ILE A 61 -3.91 0.42 -4.21
N GLN A 62 -5.03 -0.26 -4.44
CA GLN A 62 -5.86 -0.05 -5.63
C GLN A 62 -6.33 1.41 -5.77
N ILE A 63 -6.79 2.00 -4.66
CA ILE A 63 -7.29 3.36 -4.65
C ILE A 63 -6.17 4.39 -4.90
N SER A 64 -5.00 4.19 -4.27
CA SER A 64 -3.90 5.16 -4.32
C SER A 64 -3.11 5.09 -5.62
N THR A 65 -2.74 3.90 -6.11
CA THR A 65 -1.94 3.75 -7.34
C THR A 65 -2.83 3.72 -8.58
N GLY A 66 -4.05 3.22 -8.44
CA GLY A 66 -4.89 2.87 -9.55
C GLY A 66 -4.49 1.55 -10.22
N CYS A 67 -3.47 0.82 -9.76
CA CYS A 67 -3.22 -0.57 -10.20
C CYS A 67 -4.26 -1.48 -9.56
N THR A 68 -5.03 -2.24 -10.36
CA THR A 68 -6.18 -2.99 -9.85
C THR A 68 -6.17 -4.43 -10.32
N LEU A 69 -6.87 -5.30 -9.59
CA LEU A 69 -7.07 -6.68 -10.01
C LEU A 69 -7.77 -6.73 -11.38
N GLY A 70 -8.78 -5.90 -11.59
CA GLY A 70 -9.54 -5.86 -12.85
C GLY A 70 -8.73 -5.38 -14.06
N LYS A 71 -7.69 -4.55 -13.84
CA LYS A 71 -6.76 -4.12 -14.90
C LYS A 71 -5.56 -5.05 -15.07
N LEU A 72 -5.53 -6.15 -14.30
CA LEU A 72 -4.48 -7.18 -14.36
C LEU A 72 -3.06 -6.66 -14.13
N ASN A 73 -2.91 -5.47 -13.57
CA ASN A 73 -1.62 -4.86 -13.24
C ASN A 73 -1.37 -4.77 -11.73
N LEU A 74 -2.20 -5.46 -10.95
CA LEU A 74 -1.98 -5.77 -9.53
C LEU A 74 -2.01 -7.29 -9.35
N MET A 75 -0.96 -7.84 -8.75
CA MET A 75 -0.88 -9.25 -8.36
C MET A 75 -0.77 -9.36 -6.85
N VAL A 76 -1.46 -10.35 -6.28
CA VAL A 76 -1.52 -10.56 -4.84
C VAL A 76 -1.04 -11.97 -4.51
N PHE A 77 -0.09 -12.06 -3.59
CA PHE A 77 0.54 -13.31 -3.17
C PHE A 77 0.33 -13.51 -1.68
N ASN A 78 -0.04 -14.73 -1.29
CA ASN A 78 -0.12 -15.09 0.12
C ASN A 78 1.27 -15.15 0.73
N ALA A 79 1.43 -14.51 1.88
CA ALA A 79 2.63 -14.58 2.71
C ALA A 79 2.24 -15.00 4.13
N ASN A 80 3.08 -15.79 4.79
CA ASN A 80 2.82 -16.24 6.16
C ASN A 80 2.88 -15.08 7.17
N THR A 81 3.75 -14.10 6.93
CA THR A 81 3.99 -12.96 7.82
C THR A 81 4.37 -11.70 7.03
N GLY A 82 4.25 -10.54 7.68
CA GLY A 82 4.66 -9.25 7.12
C GLY A 82 3.72 -8.70 6.05
N ILE A 83 4.03 -7.50 5.57
CA ILE A 83 3.39 -6.89 4.40
C ILE A 83 4.51 -6.27 3.56
N ARG A 84 4.53 -6.61 2.27
CA ARG A 84 5.43 -6.04 1.27
C ARG A 84 4.64 -5.65 0.03
N ALA A 85 4.95 -4.49 -0.52
CA ALA A 85 4.45 -4.04 -1.81
C ALA A 85 5.63 -3.71 -2.73
N GLU A 86 5.53 -4.15 -3.97
CA GLU A 86 6.45 -3.81 -5.04
C GLU A 86 5.69 -2.98 -6.06
N PHE A 87 6.27 -1.86 -6.45
CA PHE A 87 5.76 -0.98 -7.48
C PHE A 87 6.80 -0.85 -8.56
N GLN A 88 6.40 -1.00 -9.80
CA GLN A 88 7.30 -1.03 -10.93
C GLN A 88 6.78 -0.13 -12.03
N ASN A 89 7.62 0.80 -12.46
CA ASN A 89 7.47 1.47 -13.76
C ASN A 89 8.47 0.84 -14.76
N ASN A 90 8.63 1.44 -15.93
CA ASN A 90 9.49 0.90 -17.00
C ASN A 90 10.97 0.80 -16.63
N THR A 91 11.44 1.58 -15.65
CA THR A 91 12.88 1.76 -15.36
C THR A 91 13.27 1.43 -13.94
N VAL A 92 12.31 1.40 -13.01
CA VAL A 92 12.57 1.32 -11.58
C VAL A 92 11.57 0.40 -10.90
N LEU A 93 12.10 -0.46 -10.05
CA LEU A 93 11.36 -1.25 -9.06
C LEU A 93 11.55 -0.62 -7.67
N LEU A 94 10.45 -0.13 -7.09
CA LEU A 94 10.35 0.28 -5.69
C LEU A 94 9.85 -0.91 -4.86
N VAL A 95 10.62 -1.32 -3.86
CA VAL A 95 10.20 -2.32 -2.89
C VAL A 95 9.93 -1.64 -1.56
N VAL A 96 8.69 -1.70 -1.07
CA VAL A 96 8.24 -1.14 0.21
C VAL A 96 7.89 -2.28 1.17
N ASN A 97 8.46 -2.26 2.37
CA ASN A 97 8.10 -3.17 3.46
C ASN A 97 7.47 -2.38 4.60
N ILE A 98 6.35 -2.86 5.13
CA ILE A 98 5.78 -2.33 6.36
C ILE A 98 6.61 -2.88 7.50
N LYS A 99 7.05 -2.02 8.42
CA LYS A 99 7.88 -2.46 9.52
C LYS A 99 7.06 -3.35 10.48
N ASN A 100 7.58 -4.52 10.87
CA ASN A 100 6.82 -5.54 11.63
C ASN A 100 6.25 -5.03 12.97
N GLN A 101 6.98 -4.20 13.69
CA GLN A 101 6.52 -3.53 14.91
C GLN A 101 5.26 -2.69 14.67
N ILE A 102 5.12 -2.04 13.51
CA ILE A 102 3.92 -1.27 13.19
C ILE A 102 2.71 -2.21 13.03
N ILE A 103 2.90 -3.36 12.38
CA ILE A 103 1.85 -4.38 12.23
C ILE A 103 1.45 -4.90 13.62
N THR A 104 2.42 -5.27 14.46
CA THR A 104 2.17 -5.75 15.82
C THR A 104 1.47 -4.71 16.69
N ASP A 105 1.92 -3.45 16.62
CA ASP A 105 1.33 -2.34 17.38
C ASP A 105 -0.12 -2.08 16.98
N ILE A 106 -0.42 -2.06 15.68
CA ILE A 106 -1.80 -1.91 15.17
C ILE A 106 -2.67 -3.03 15.72
N LEU A 107 -2.26 -4.30 15.57
CA LEU A 107 -3.06 -5.44 16.02
C LEU A 107 -3.28 -5.47 17.53
N LYS A 108 -2.31 -4.96 18.30
CA LYS A 108 -2.44 -4.80 19.76
C LYS A 108 -3.41 -3.66 20.11
N ASN A 109 -3.34 -2.54 19.41
CA ASN A 109 -4.18 -1.38 19.66
C ASN A 109 -5.64 -1.61 19.24
N LEU A 110 -5.89 -2.33 18.16
CA LEU A 110 -7.25 -2.67 17.71
C LEU A 110 -8.06 -3.48 18.74
N LYS A 111 -7.40 -4.05 19.76
CA LYS A 111 -8.06 -4.70 20.90
C LYS A 111 -8.48 -3.72 22.00
N LYS A 112 -8.06 -2.46 21.92
CA LYS A 112 -8.14 -1.46 23.00
C LYS A 112 -8.82 -0.18 22.57
N VAL A 113 -8.67 0.22 21.31
CA VAL A 113 -9.19 1.48 20.77
C VAL A 113 -10.06 1.23 19.55
N PRO A 114 -11.00 2.14 19.21
CA PRO A 114 -11.78 2.07 17.98
C PRO A 114 -10.89 1.99 16.73
N VAL A 115 -11.40 1.29 15.70
CA VAL A 115 -10.67 1.04 14.45
C VAL A 115 -10.25 2.36 13.77
N GLU A 116 -11.15 3.34 13.73
CA GLU A 116 -10.89 4.63 13.09
C GLU A 116 -9.85 5.47 13.83
N GLU A 117 -9.83 5.41 15.17
CA GLU A 117 -8.84 6.11 15.99
C GLU A 117 -7.43 5.61 15.66
N GLU A 118 -7.26 4.28 15.58
CA GLU A 118 -6.01 3.66 15.18
C GLU A 118 -5.65 3.99 13.73
N ALA A 119 -6.63 4.05 12.82
CA ALA A 119 -6.40 4.45 11.43
C ALA A 119 -5.83 5.87 11.32
N TRP A 120 -6.39 6.83 12.06
CA TRP A 120 -5.89 8.20 12.10
C TRP A 120 -4.51 8.32 12.73
N ARG A 121 -4.21 7.49 13.75
CA ARG A 121 -2.86 7.40 14.32
C ARG A 121 -1.82 6.99 13.28
N ILE A 122 -2.15 6.01 12.43
CA ILE A 122 -1.27 5.60 11.32
C ILE A 122 -1.23 6.67 10.22
N TRP A 123 -2.34 7.32 9.91
CA TRP A 123 -2.42 8.35 8.87
C TRP A 123 -1.44 9.50 9.12
N ARG A 124 -1.35 9.96 10.37
CA ARG A 124 -0.53 11.14 10.77
C ARG A 124 0.97 10.89 10.88
N LYS A 125 1.43 9.63 10.78
CA LYS A 125 2.87 9.32 10.89
C LYS A 125 3.66 9.81 9.67
N GLU A 126 4.97 9.95 9.78
CA GLU A 126 5.83 10.07 8.60
C GLU A 126 6.11 8.70 7.97
N ASP A 127 6.37 8.66 6.65
CA ASP A 127 6.54 7.39 5.93
C ASP A 127 7.68 6.54 6.50
N HIS A 128 8.79 7.17 6.88
CA HIS A 128 9.95 6.48 7.47
C HIS A 128 9.65 5.84 8.83
N HIS A 129 8.57 6.23 9.53
CA HIS A 129 8.12 5.53 10.73
C HIS A 129 7.34 4.26 10.40
N LEU A 130 6.70 4.20 9.22
CA LEU A 130 5.86 3.08 8.81
C LEU A 130 6.59 2.05 7.96
N PHE A 131 7.49 2.51 7.10
CA PHE A 131 8.03 1.73 6.01
C PHE A 131 9.56 1.72 6.01
N THR A 132 10.13 0.67 5.42
CA THR A 132 11.44 0.72 4.78
C THR A 132 11.25 0.54 3.28
N TRP A 133 12.09 1.18 2.47
CA TRP A 133 12.01 1.01 1.02
C TRP A 133 13.38 1.08 0.34
N LYS A 134 13.45 0.49 -0.85
CA LYS A 134 14.60 0.54 -1.74
C LYS A 134 14.15 0.72 -3.19
N LEU A 135 14.95 1.43 -3.97
CA LEU A 135 14.79 1.61 -5.41
C LEU A 135 15.84 0.74 -6.13
N LEU A 136 15.41 0.02 -7.16
CA LEU A 136 16.27 -0.81 -7.99
C LEU A 136 16.05 -0.41 -9.44
N HIS A 137 17.12 -0.02 -10.15
CA HIS A 137 17.03 0.25 -11.57
C HIS A 137 16.94 -1.05 -12.36
N ILE A 138 15.97 -1.11 -13.26
CA ILE A 138 15.80 -2.20 -14.21
C ILE A 138 16.73 -1.90 -15.38
N ALA A 139 17.69 -2.78 -15.64
CA ALA A 139 18.54 -2.65 -16.81
C ALA A 139 17.65 -2.61 -18.06
N SER A 140 17.89 -1.66 -18.96
CA SER A 140 17.31 -1.70 -20.30
C SER A 140 17.64 -3.08 -20.90
N PRO A 141 16.70 -3.73 -21.60
CA PRO A 141 17.09 -4.83 -22.48
C PRO A 141 18.18 -4.27 -23.38
N SER A 142 19.36 -4.89 -23.39
CA SER A 142 20.34 -4.64 -24.45
C SER A 142 19.60 -4.79 -25.76
N GLU A 143 19.56 -3.74 -26.58
CA GLU A 143 19.05 -3.80 -27.94
C GLU A 143 19.74 -4.97 -28.63
N SER A 144 18.97 -6.02 -28.90
CA SER A 144 19.38 -7.20 -29.67
C SER A 144 19.11 -6.96 -31.14
#